data_AF-A0A7S1LWY6-F1
#
_entry.id   AF-A0A7S1LWY6-F1
#
_cell.length_a   1.000
_cell.length_b   1.000
_cell.length_c   1.000
_cell.angle_alpha   90.00
_cell.angle_beta   90.00
_cell.angle_gamma   90.00
#
_symmetry.space_group_name_H-M   'P 1'
#
loop_
_entity.id
_entity.type
_entity.pdbx_description
1 polymer ?
#
loop_
_entity_poly.entity_id
_entity_poly.type
_entity_poly.pdbx_seq_one_letter_code
_entity_poly.pdbx_strand_id
1 'polypeptide(L)'
;KHEEGDVHVETAVRPEGGFCSRVTLTPLGCIHFTGEVCDKEEDAEFSAVLAALEEFAAVGRLAAGHVGGEAFKRDALEAFWEMSAAAWEGAKRHCSGPMSMSSPMPVGAFRAPFGGPVPPVGRATHLVRPSPLLKQKFGGVVAEGNPKSELSMVLTRILGRSPTKDDQVYNTAAIPAGFVTTVKLNLGNNVGSNEFQGAPRKNKKDAEQAAAAAALEEIRNLAPAGPPVK
;
A
#
# COMPACT_ATOMS: atom_id res chain seq x y z
N LYS A 1 23.75 -0.06 -13.52
CA LYS A 1 22.88 0.99 -12.94
C LYS A 1 22.17 0.35 -11.77
N HIS A 2 22.60 0.64 -10.54
CA HIS A 2 21.91 0.17 -9.34
C HIS A 2 20.63 0.99 -9.21
N GLU A 3 19.50 0.44 -9.66
CA GLU A 3 18.16 0.89 -9.21
C GLU A 3 17.85 0.14 -7.91
N GLU A 4 18.74 0.29 -6.93
CA GLU A 4 18.66 -0.31 -5.60
C GLU A 4 18.12 0.77 -4.67
N GLY A 5 16.86 1.13 -4.90
CA GLY A 5 16.16 2.13 -4.11
C GLY A 5 14.73 1.69 -3.88
N ASP A 6 14.45 1.22 -2.67
CA ASP A 6 13.10 0.90 -2.19
C ASP A 6 12.18 2.14 -2.10
N VAL A 7 12.77 3.32 -2.28
CA VAL A 7 12.13 4.63 -2.12
C VAL A 7 12.43 5.47 -3.36
N HIS A 8 11.38 5.89 -4.06
CA HIS A 8 11.49 6.88 -5.14
C HIS A 8 10.91 8.21 -4.69
N VAL A 9 11.65 9.30 -4.88
CA VAL A 9 11.17 10.66 -4.64
C VAL A 9 11.06 11.36 -5.98
N GLU A 10 9.90 11.95 -6.26
CA GLU A 10 9.64 12.71 -7.47
C GLU A 10 9.15 14.10 -7.08
N THR A 11 9.84 15.14 -7.57
CA THR A 11 9.49 16.53 -7.30
C THR A 11 8.86 17.18 -8.53
N ALA A 12 7.72 17.83 -8.33
CA ALA A 12 6.98 18.54 -9.37
C ALA A 12 6.80 20.02 -9.02
N VAL A 13 6.98 20.90 -10.01
CA VAL A 13 6.71 22.34 -9.87
C VAL A 13 5.20 22.58 -10.06
N ARG A 14 4.57 23.27 -9.11
CA ARG A 14 3.14 23.61 -9.17
C ARG A 14 2.92 24.86 -10.04
N PRO A 15 1.80 24.94 -10.77
CA PRO A 15 1.49 26.11 -11.61
C PRO A 15 1.26 27.40 -10.80
N GLU A 16 0.92 27.26 -9.51
CA GLU A 16 0.68 28.36 -8.56
C GLU A 16 1.97 28.92 -7.96
N GLY A 17 3.12 28.35 -8.33
CA GLY A 17 4.41 28.56 -7.68
C GLY A 17 4.69 27.47 -6.64
N GLY A 18 5.99 27.26 -6.36
CA GLY A 18 6.47 26.27 -5.40
C GLY A 18 6.70 24.86 -5.96
N PHE A 19 7.30 24.04 -5.12
CA PHE A 19 7.67 22.65 -5.36
C PHE A 19 6.81 21.73 -4.49
N CYS A 20 6.43 20.58 -5.01
CA CYS A 20 5.69 19.56 -4.30
C CYS A 20 6.32 18.21 -4.63
N SER A 21 6.78 17.48 -3.62
CA SER A 21 7.42 16.19 -3.82
C SER A 21 6.51 15.04 -3.42
N ARG A 22 6.74 13.90 -4.05
CA ARG A 22 6.01 12.65 -3.82
C ARG A 22 7.00 11.53 -3.56
N VAL A 23 6.84 10.85 -2.44
CA VAL A 23 7.60 9.65 -2.07
C VAL A 23 6.79 8.41 -2.44
N THR A 24 7.43 7.45 -3.10
CA THR A 24 6.84 6.17 -3.50
C THR A 24 7.62 5.04 -2.85
N LEU A 25 6.92 4.18 -2.12
CA LEU A 25 7.50 3.00 -1.48
C LEU A 25 7.13 1.75 -2.28
N THR A 26 8.02 1.35 -3.18
CA THR A 26 7.83 0.20 -4.08
C THR A 26 7.61 -1.12 -3.31
N PRO A 27 8.36 -1.43 -2.23
CA PRO A 27 8.18 -2.69 -1.49
C PRO A 27 6.81 -2.87 -0.86
N LEU A 28 6.06 -1.78 -0.68
CA LEU A 28 4.76 -1.78 -0.03
C LEU A 28 3.59 -1.74 -1.02
N GLY A 29 3.84 -2.05 -2.29
CA GLY A 29 2.82 -2.01 -3.35
C GLY A 29 2.67 -0.62 -3.96
N CYS A 30 3.77 0.12 -4.07
CA CYS A 30 3.82 1.47 -4.65
C CYS A 30 2.90 2.46 -3.92
N ILE A 31 2.96 2.47 -2.58
CA ILE A 31 2.22 3.47 -1.79
C ILE A 31 2.89 4.83 -2.00
N HIS A 32 2.08 5.86 -2.28
CA HIS A 32 2.55 7.22 -2.53
C HIS A 32 2.16 8.16 -1.39
N PHE A 33 3.10 9.01 -0.99
CA PHE A 33 2.89 10.08 -0.01
C PHE A 33 3.28 11.40 -0.67
N THR A 34 2.43 12.41 -0.56
CA THR A 34 2.68 13.72 -1.16
C THR A 34 2.94 14.73 -0.06
N GLY A 35 4.06 15.44 -0.16
CA GLY A 35 4.41 16.51 0.75
C GLY A 35 3.60 17.79 0.50
N GLU A 36 3.73 18.73 1.41
CA GLU A 36 3.22 20.08 1.25
C GLU A 36 3.95 20.83 0.13
N VAL A 37 3.34 21.91 -0.36
CA VAL A 37 3.98 22.79 -1.35
C VAL A 37 4.95 23.71 -0.62
N CYS A 38 6.21 23.72 -1.03
CA CYS A 38 7.26 24.55 -0.43
C CYS A 38 7.93 25.45 -1.48
N ASP A 39 8.53 26.55 -1.04
CA ASP A 39 9.22 27.47 -1.95
C ASP A 39 10.54 26.89 -2.50
N LYS A 40 11.09 25.88 -1.83
CA LYS A 40 12.32 25.18 -2.23
C LYS A 40 12.05 23.69 -2.46
N GLU A 41 12.79 23.13 -3.39
CA GLU A 41 12.75 21.70 -3.73
C GLU A 41 13.13 20.82 -2.53
N GLU A 42 14.23 21.14 -1.82
CA GLU A 42 14.67 20.37 -0.63
C GLU A 42 13.61 20.33 0.48
N ASP A 43 12.90 21.44 0.71
CA ASP A 43 11.85 21.53 1.72
C ASP A 43 10.62 20.70 1.30
N ALA A 44 10.30 20.65 0.00
CA ALA A 44 9.21 19.85 -0.54
C ALA A 44 9.50 18.34 -0.42
N GLU A 45 10.75 17.92 -0.68
CA GLU A 45 11.19 16.54 -0.51
C GLU A 45 11.10 16.13 0.96
N PHE A 46 11.61 16.97 1.86
CA PHE A 46 11.56 16.73 3.29
C PHE A 46 10.11 16.63 3.80
N SER A 47 9.23 17.51 3.32
CA SER A 47 7.80 17.46 3.65
C SER A 47 7.15 16.15 3.19
N ALA A 48 7.50 15.66 2.00
CA ALA A 48 6.97 14.40 1.48
C ALA A 48 7.45 13.18 2.26
N VAL A 49 8.71 13.19 2.70
CA VAL A 49 9.26 12.14 3.59
C VAL A 49 8.58 12.20 4.94
N LEU A 50 8.42 13.38 5.55
CA LEU A 50 7.72 13.51 6.83
C LEU A 50 6.27 13.01 6.76
N ALA A 51 5.54 13.34 5.69
CA ALA A 51 4.19 12.84 5.47
C ALA A 51 4.14 11.30 5.41
N ALA A 52 5.12 10.67 4.74
CA ALA A 52 5.25 9.22 4.76
C ALA A 52 5.49 8.70 6.20
N LEU A 53 6.45 9.27 6.93
CA LEU A 53 6.77 8.84 8.29
C LEU A 53 5.61 8.97 9.27
N GLU A 54 4.83 10.04 9.17
CA GLU A 54 3.68 10.25 10.04
C GLU A 54 2.60 9.19 9.82
N GLU A 55 2.34 8.84 8.56
CA GLU A 55 1.43 7.74 8.19
C GLU A 55 1.95 6.39 8.68
N PHE A 56 3.24 6.08 8.51
CA PHE A 56 3.82 4.84 9.05
C PHE A 56 3.75 4.78 10.58
N ALA A 57 3.98 5.90 11.26
CA ALA A 57 3.83 5.98 12.70
C ALA A 57 2.37 5.77 13.12
N ALA A 58 1.39 6.28 12.35
CA ALA A 58 -0.03 6.04 12.60
C ALA A 58 -0.40 4.56 12.44
N VAL A 59 0.07 3.90 11.36
CA VAL A 59 -0.11 2.46 11.14
C VAL A 59 0.56 1.64 12.26
N GLY A 60 1.77 2.02 12.65
CA GLY A 60 2.50 1.42 13.77
C GLY A 60 1.74 1.52 15.09
N ARG A 61 1.10 2.67 15.38
CA ARG A 61 0.24 2.85 16.57
C ARG A 61 -0.99 1.96 16.53
N LEU A 62 -1.64 1.81 15.38
CA LEU A 62 -2.79 0.90 15.21
C LEU A 62 -2.38 -0.56 15.44
N ALA A 63 -1.23 -0.98 14.92
CA ALA A 63 -0.69 -2.32 15.14
C ALA A 63 -0.26 -2.55 16.60
N ALA A 64 0.35 -1.55 17.22
CA ALA A 64 0.82 -1.59 18.61
C ALA A 64 -0.32 -1.62 19.65
N GLY A 65 -1.49 -1.09 19.32
CA GLY A 65 -2.69 -1.26 20.15
C GLY A 65 -3.15 -2.72 20.26
N HIS A 66 -2.61 -3.60 19.43
CA HIS A 66 -2.99 -5.00 19.33
C HIS A 66 -2.01 -5.99 19.98
N VAL A 67 -0.76 -5.59 20.17
CA VAL A 67 0.30 -6.45 20.71
C VAL A 67 0.97 -5.72 21.88
N GLY A 68 0.55 -6.07 23.10
CA GLY A 68 1.07 -5.46 24.32
C GLY A 68 2.56 -5.69 24.50
N GLY A 69 3.37 -4.66 24.23
CA GLY A 69 4.81 -4.64 24.49
C GLY A 69 5.40 -3.25 24.23
N GLU A 70 5.50 -2.41 25.25
CA GLU A 70 6.09 -1.05 25.18
C GLU A 70 7.56 -1.04 24.74
N ALA A 71 8.32 -2.11 25.00
CA ALA A 71 9.76 -2.17 24.73
C ALA A 71 10.12 -2.25 23.23
N PHE A 72 9.28 -2.88 22.40
CA PHE A 72 9.57 -3.03 20.96
C PHE A 72 9.43 -1.70 20.18
N LYS A 73 8.73 -0.72 20.77
CA LYS A 73 8.37 0.53 20.09
C LYS A 73 9.53 1.52 19.97
N ARG A 74 10.43 1.57 20.95
CA ARG A 74 11.56 2.52 20.92
C ARG A 74 12.66 2.05 19.99
N ASP A 75 13.05 0.77 20.07
CA ASP A 75 14.17 0.25 19.29
C ASP A 75 13.88 0.25 17.78
N ALA A 76 12.65 -0.07 17.36
CA ALA A 76 12.26 -0.06 15.95
C ALA A 76 12.21 1.37 15.37
N LEU A 77 11.77 2.34 16.18
CA LEU A 77 11.65 3.73 15.75
C LEU A 77 13.01 4.45 15.76
N GLU A 78 13.87 4.15 16.74
CA GLU A 78 15.26 4.64 16.76
C GLU A 78 16.10 4.03 15.64
N ALA A 79 15.99 2.72 15.38
CA ALA A 79 16.70 2.11 14.26
C ALA A 79 16.28 2.72 12.92
N PHE A 80 14.99 2.99 12.75
CA PHE A 80 14.47 3.67 11.57
C PHE A 80 14.96 5.12 11.46
N TRP A 81 15.02 5.85 12.60
CA TRP A 81 15.53 7.21 12.67
C TRP A 81 17.03 7.28 12.34
N GLU A 82 17.84 6.36 12.86
CA GLU A 82 19.28 6.27 12.54
C GLU A 82 19.52 5.93 11.06
N MET A 83 18.73 5.00 10.50
CA MET A 83 18.80 4.66 9.07
C MET A 83 18.45 5.87 8.18
N SER A 84 17.43 6.64 8.59
CA SER A 84 16.99 7.83 7.87
C SER A 84 18.03 8.96 7.95
N ALA A 85 18.64 9.16 9.12
CA ALA A 85 19.72 10.14 9.32
C ALA A 85 20.98 9.82 8.51
N ALA A 86 21.34 8.52 8.41
CA ALA A 86 22.47 8.08 7.60
C ALA A 86 22.22 8.24 6.09
N ALA A 87 21.02 7.92 5.62
CA ALA A 87 20.61 8.14 4.23
C ALA A 87 20.64 9.64 3.87
N TRP A 88 20.23 10.50 4.80
CA TRP A 88 20.25 11.96 4.64
C TRP A 88 21.67 12.54 4.53
N GLU A 89 22.62 12.09 5.35
CA GLU A 89 24.03 12.49 5.24
C GLU A 89 24.72 11.97 3.96
N GLY A 90 24.16 10.94 3.33
CA GLY A 90 24.53 10.50 1.99
C GLY A 90 24.02 11.44 0.89
N ALA A 91 22.73 11.81 0.95
CA ALA A 91 22.07 12.67 -0.04
C ALA A 91 22.68 14.09 -0.10
N LYS A 92 23.05 14.67 1.05
CA LYS A 92 23.71 16.00 1.11
C LYS A 92 25.00 16.10 0.29
N ARG A 93 25.72 14.98 0.07
CA ARG A 93 27.02 15.00 -0.62
C ARG A 93 26.89 15.14 -2.14
N HIS A 94 25.69 14.96 -2.70
CA HIS A 94 25.48 14.99 -4.15
C HIS A 94 24.89 16.29 -4.71
N CYS A 95 24.47 17.23 -3.86
CA CYS A 95 23.77 18.44 -4.30
C CYS A 95 24.58 19.74 -4.17
N SER A 96 25.88 19.69 -3.83
CA SER A 96 26.73 20.87 -3.67
C SER A 96 27.25 21.46 -5.00
N GLY A 97 26.33 21.83 -5.90
CA GLY A 97 26.62 22.73 -7.02
C GLY A 97 26.30 24.19 -6.63
N PRO A 98 27.19 25.17 -6.86
CA PRO A 98 26.94 26.55 -6.49
C PRO A 98 25.83 27.16 -7.35
N MET A 99 24.63 27.31 -6.79
CA MET A 99 23.54 28.06 -7.43
C MET A 99 23.60 29.54 -7.05
N SER A 100 23.65 30.38 -8.08
CA SER A 100 23.66 31.84 -8.03
C SER A 100 22.35 32.37 -7.45
N MET A 101 22.41 33.04 -6.31
CA MET A 101 21.25 33.67 -5.68
C MET A 101 21.03 35.08 -6.24
N SER A 102 19.87 35.32 -6.85
CA SER A 102 19.41 36.67 -7.18
C SER A 102 18.06 36.97 -6.55
N SER A 103 18.11 38.00 -5.69
CA SER A 103 17.07 38.93 -5.24
C SER A 103 15.93 38.49 -4.29
N PRO A 104 15.78 39.18 -3.14
CA PRO A 104 14.65 39.03 -2.20
C PRO A 104 13.44 39.92 -2.58
N MET A 105 12.24 39.40 -2.33
CA MET A 105 10.95 40.11 -2.43
C MET A 105 10.34 40.35 -1.03
N PRO A 106 9.42 41.32 -0.87
CA PRO A 106 9.07 41.91 0.44
C PRO A 106 7.97 41.17 1.22
N VAL A 107 8.07 41.29 2.55
CA VAL A 107 7.20 40.72 3.59
C VAL A 107 5.87 41.48 3.66
N GLY A 108 4.77 40.82 3.29
CA GLY A 108 3.40 41.31 3.48
C GLY A 108 2.74 40.64 4.69
N ALA A 109 2.49 41.44 5.73
CA ALA A 109 1.80 41.02 6.95
C ALA A 109 0.32 40.67 6.68
N PHE A 110 -0.08 39.44 6.97
CA PHE A 110 -1.50 39.05 7.01
C PHE A 110 -1.90 38.73 8.46
N ARG A 111 -2.61 39.69 9.06
CA ARG A 111 -3.35 39.55 10.31
C ARG A 111 -4.80 39.20 9.93
N ALA A 112 -5.38 38.17 10.54
CA ALA A 112 -6.80 38.20 10.90
C ALA A 112 -7.20 37.02 11.82
N PRO A 113 -8.29 37.19 12.59
CA PRO A 113 -8.52 36.54 13.88
C PRO A 113 -9.73 35.59 13.86
N PHE A 114 -10.09 35.15 15.08
CA PHE A 114 -11.38 34.60 15.55
C PHE A 114 -11.36 33.12 15.97
N GLY A 115 -11.24 32.96 17.29
CA GLY A 115 -11.67 31.77 18.00
C GLY A 115 -13.19 31.66 18.01
N GLY A 116 -13.67 30.44 17.76
CA GLY A 116 -15.03 30.00 18.04
C GLY A 116 -15.04 28.99 19.21
N PRO A 117 -16.13 28.92 19.99
CA PRO A 117 -16.27 28.01 21.11
C PRO A 117 -16.37 26.54 20.67
N VAL A 118 -15.58 25.70 21.33
CA VAL A 118 -15.51 24.25 21.13
C VAL A 118 -16.75 23.59 21.77
N PRO A 119 -17.53 22.75 21.05
CA PRO A 119 -18.65 22.03 21.64
C PRO A 119 -18.18 20.88 22.57
N PRO A 120 -18.97 20.51 23.59
CA PRO A 120 -18.63 19.44 24.52
C PRO A 120 -18.72 18.07 23.84
N VAL A 121 -17.61 17.32 23.88
CA VAL A 121 -17.50 15.94 23.41
C VAL A 121 -18.27 15.02 24.35
N GLY A 122 -19.43 14.55 23.90
CA GLY A 122 -20.23 13.53 24.59
C GLY A 122 -19.56 12.15 24.55
N ARG A 123 -19.22 11.65 25.73
CA ARG A 123 -18.83 10.25 25.98
C ARG A 123 -19.98 9.31 25.64
N ALA A 124 -19.83 8.49 24.60
CA ALA A 124 -20.60 7.26 24.42
C ALA A 124 -19.62 6.08 24.37
N THR A 125 -19.40 5.47 25.53
CA THR A 125 -18.67 4.20 25.66
C THR A 125 -19.53 3.06 25.13
N HIS A 126 -19.53 2.86 23.81
CA HIS A 126 -20.07 1.64 23.23
C HIS A 126 -18.97 0.57 23.28
N LEU A 127 -19.08 -0.32 24.26
CA LEU A 127 -18.22 -1.51 24.42
C LEU A 127 -18.41 -2.43 23.20
N VAL A 128 -17.67 -2.15 22.13
CA VAL A 128 -17.46 -3.10 21.04
C VAL A 128 -16.62 -4.23 21.63
N ARG A 129 -17.27 -5.36 21.89
CA ARG A 129 -16.61 -6.60 22.28
C ARG A 129 -15.52 -6.91 21.24
N PRO A 130 -14.23 -7.02 21.63
CA PRO A 130 -13.20 -7.47 20.72
C PRO A 130 -13.55 -8.90 20.31
N SER A 131 -13.81 -9.10 19.01
CA SER A 131 -13.91 -10.43 18.44
C SER A 131 -12.60 -11.17 18.73
N PRO A 132 -12.62 -12.42 19.22
CA PRO A 132 -11.41 -13.16 19.54
C PRO A 132 -10.60 -13.32 18.26
N LEU A 133 -9.45 -12.67 18.25
CA LEU A 133 -8.43 -12.78 17.22
C LEU A 133 -7.96 -14.23 17.15
N LEU A 134 -8.52 -14.94 16.18
CA LEU A 134 -7.92 -16.14 15.65
C LEU A 134 -6.51 -15.78 15.20
N LYS A 135 -5.55 -16.32 15.93
CA LYS A 135 -4.11 -16.29 15.68
C LYS A 135 -3.84 -17.04 14.38
N GLN A 136 -4.17 -16.41 13.26
CA GLN A 136 -4.07 -17.00 11.94
C GLN A 136 -2.63 -16.87 11.48
N LYS A 137 -1.89 -17.97 11.65
CA LYS A 137 -0.49 -18.13 11.32
C LYS A 137 -0.35 -18.17 9.79
N PHE A 138 -0.14 -17.02 9.14
CA PHE A 138 0.06 -16.90 7.68
C PHE A 138 1.46 -17.34 7.22
N GLY A 139 1.96 -18.47 7.73
CA GLY A 139 3.20 -19.11 7.29
C GLY A 139 2.90 -20.42 6.58
N GLY A 140 2.31 -20.34 5.39
CA GLY A 140 1.89 -21.50 4.61
C GLY A 140 2.79 -21.70 3.40
N VAL A 141 3.70 -22.68 3.50
CA VAL A 141 4.34 -23.33 2.36
C VAL A 141 3.25 -23.72 1.36
N VAL A 142 3.48 -23.45 0.07
CA VAL A 142 2.56 -23.75 -1.04
C VAL A 142 2.45 -25.27 -1.20
N ALA A 143 1.73 -25.92 -0.29
CA ALA A 143 1.36 -27.31 -0.46
C ALA A 143 0.48 -27.40 -1.72
N GLU A 144 0.66 -28.43 -2.55
CA GLU A 144 -0.19 -28.80 -3.69
C GLU A 144 -1.67 -28.80 -3.26
N GLY A 145 -2.27 -27.63 -3.34
CA GLY A 145 -3.47 -27.27 -2.63
C GLY A 145 -4.52 -26.83 -3.62
N ASN A 146 -5.78 -27.07 -3.24
CA ASN A 146 -6.95 -26.69 -4.02
C ASN A 146 -6.80 -25.26 -4.59
N PRO A 147 -6.76 -25.06 -5.92
CA PRO A 147 -6.43 -23.77 -6.55
C PRO A 147 -7.44 -22.68 -6.16
N LYS A 148 -8.66 -23.07 -5.76
CA LYS A 148 -9.67 -22.16 -5.23
C LYS A 148 -9.25 -21.52 -3.89
N SER A 149 -8.65 -22.30 -3.00
CA SER A 149 -8.14 -21.81 -1.71
C SER A 149 -6.93 -20.91 -1.92
N GLU A 150 -6.04 -21.29 -2.84
CA GLU A 150 -4.86 -20.48 -3.19
C GLU A 150 -5.27 -19.13 -3.79
N LEU A 151 -6.22 -19.12 -4.73
CA LEU A 151 -6.77 -17.89 -5.29
C LEU A 151 -7.30 -16.97 -4.18
N SER A 152 -8.09 -17.51 -3.24
CA SER A 152 -8.60 -16.71 -2.12
C SER A 152 -7.50 -16.12 -1.23
N MET A 153 -6.38 -16.83 -1.02
CA MET A 153 -5.24 -16.30 -0.27
C MET A 153 -4.55 -15.17 -1.04
N VAL A 154 -4.34 -15.35 -2.34
CA VAL A 154 -3.76 -14.31 -3.21
C VAL A 154 -4.64 -13.06 -3.24
N LEU A 155 -5.96 -13.22 -3.38
CA LEU A 155 -6.91 -12.12 -3.33
C LEU A 155 -6.85 -11.35 -2.01
N THR A 156 -6.71 -12.05 -0.88
CA THR A 156 -6.58 -11.39 0.44
C THR A 156 -5.34 -10.48 0.49
N ARG A 157 -4.24 -10.91 -0.13
CA ARG A 157 -3.00 -10.13 -0.19
C ARG A 157 -3.14 -8.90 -1.09
N ILE A 158 -3.77 -9.07 -2.26
CA ILE A 158 -3.98 -7.98 -3.22
C ILE A 158 -4.94 -6.93 -2.65
N LEU A 159 -6.02 -7.36 -2.01
CA LEU A 159 -7.07 -6.46 -1.52
C LEU A 159 -6.76 -5.85 -0.14
N GLY A 160 -5.83 -6.42 0.62
CA GLY A 160 -5.57 -6.03 2.01
C GLY A 160 -6.75 -6.30 2.97
N ARG A 161 -7.78 -7.01 2.51
CA ARG A 161 -8.99 -7.40 3.25
C ARG A 161 -9.41 -8.80 2.87
N SER A 162 -10.25 -9.45 3.67
CA SER A 162 -10.83 -10.74 3.31
C SER A 162 -11.69 -10.62 2.04
N PRO A 163 -11.53 -11.53 1.05
CA PRO A 163 -12.33 -11.52 -0.15
C PRO A 163 -13.78 -11.86 0.16
N THR A 164 -14.69 -11.09 -0.43
CA THR A 164 -16.13 -11.26 -0.38
C THR A 164 -16.62 -12.08 -1.57
N LYS A 165 -17.91 -12.44 -1.57
CA LYS A 165 -18.51 -13.17 -2.70
C LYS A 165 -18.61 -12.31 -3.96
N ASP A 166 -18.64 -10.99 -3.80
CA ASP A 166 -18.69 -10.05 -4.91
C ASP A 166 -17.32 -9.87 -5.57
N ASP A 167 -16.24 -10.16 -4.85
CA ASP A 167 -14.87 -10.06 -5.38
C ASP A 167 -14.52 -11.22 -6.33
N GLN A 168 -15.19 -12.37 -6.20
CA GLN A 168 -14.97 -13.56 -7.03
C GLN A 168 -16.29 -14.24 -7.42
N VAL A 169 -16.71 -14.07 -8.68
CA VAL A 169 -17.96 -14.63 -9.19
C VAL A 169 -17.66 -15.78 -10.14
N TYR A 170 -18.12 -16.98 -9.79
CA TYR A 170 -17.98 -18.17 -10.65
C TYR A 170 -19.26 -18.37 -11.46
N ASN A 171 -19.14 -18.38 -12.79
CA ASN A 171 -20.22 -18.70 -13.71
C ASN A 171 -19.91 -20.01 -14.44
N THR A 172 -20.73 -21.04 -14.22
CA THR A 172 -20.57 -22.35 -14.88
C THR A 172 -21.61 -22.53 -15.97
N ALA A 173 -21.15 -22.81 -17.18
CA ALA A 173 -21.98 -23.22 -18.31
C ALA A 173 -21.80 -24.73 -18.56
N ALA A 174 -22.92 -25.43 -18.78
CA ALA A 174 -22.91 -26.81 -19.25
C ALA A 174 -22.77 -26.82 -20.77
N ILE A 175 -21.80 -27.56 -21.28
CA ILE A 175 -21.54 -27.77 -22.71
C ILE A 175 -21.62 -29.28 -23.02
N PRO A 176 -21.80 -29.68 -24.29
CA PRO A 176 -21.85 -31.11 -24.64
C PRO A 176 -20.60 -31.91 -24.20
N ALA A 177 -19.44 -31.24 -24.09
CA ALA A 177 -18.18 -31.85 -23.66
C ALA A 177 -17.96 -31.89 -22.12
N GLY A 178 -18.88 -31.32 -21.32
CA GLY A 178 -18.76 -31.22 -19.86
C GLY A 178 -19.23 -29.89 -19.29
N PHE A 179 -18.53 -29.39 -18.27
CA PHE A 179 -18.78 -28.09 -17.64
C PHE A 179 -17.57 -27.19 -17.89
N VAL A 180 -17.84 -25.94 -18.23
CA VAL A 180 -16.85 -24.87 -18.32
C VAL A 180 -17.23 -23.82 -17.29
N THR A 181 -16.27 -23.39 -16.50
CA THR A 181 -16.47 -22.31 -15.53
C THR A 181 -15.61 -21.11 -15.93
N THR A 182 -16.21 -19.93 -15.88
CA THR A 182 -15.54 -18.64 -15.98
C THR A 182 -15.54 -18.01 -14.59
N VAL A 183 -14.38 -17.58 -14.10
CA VAL A 183 -14.26 -16.81 -12.86
C VAL A 183 -14.06 -15.34 -13.19
N LYS A 184 -14.90 -14.48 -12.61
CA LYS A 184 -14.79 -13.04 -12.70
C LYS A 184 -14.23 -12.49 -11.40
N LEU A 185 -13.11 -11.79 -11.46
CA LEU A 185 -12.46 -11.13 -10.34
C LEU A 185 -12.77 -9.64 -10.38
N ASN A 186 -13.38 -9.10 -9.33
CA ASN A 186 -13.70 -7.68 -9.23
C ASN A 186 -12.68 -6.99 -8.31
N LEU A 187 -11.47 -6.75 -8.82
CA LEU A 187 -10.34 -6.21 -8.03
C LEU A 187 -10.23 -4.68 -8.05
N GLY A 188 -11.24 -3.99 -8.58
CA GLY A 188 -11.23 -2.54 -8.78
C GLY A 188 -10.50 -2.12 -10.07
N ASN A 189 -10.34 -0.80 -10.28
CA ASN A 189 -9.99 -0.21 -11.58
C ASN A 189 -8.56 -0.48 -12.10
N ASN A 190 -7.73 -1.27 -11.41
CA ASN A 190 -6.27 -1.30 -11.66
C ASN A 190 -5.68 -2.66 -12.03
N VAL A 191 -6.46 -3.74 -12.16
CA VAL A 191 -5.89 -5.09 -12.42
C VAL A 191 -6.55 -5.79 -13.61
N GLY A 192 -6.09 -5.48 -14.83
CA GLY A 192 -6.23 -6.35 -16.03
C GLY A 192 -7.64 -6.81 -16.42
N SER A 193 -7.70 -7.78 -17.34
CA SER A 193 -8.93 -8.45 -17.73
C SER A 193 -9.53 -9.22 -16.55
N ASN A 194 -10.75 -8.87 -16.17
CA ASN A 194 -11.41 -9.38 -14.95
C ASN A 194 -12.00 -10.79 -15.09
N GLU A 195 -11.93 -11.45 -16.25
CA GLU A 195 -12.64 -12.71 -16.50
C GLU A 195 -11.69 -13.78 -17.06
N PHE A 196 -11.66 -14.93 -16.38
CA PHE A 196 -10.77 -16.05 -16.69
C PHE A 196 -11.57 -17.32 -16.91
N GLN A 197 -11.41 -17.96 -18.07
CA GLN A 197 -12.12 -19.18 -18.41
C GLN A 197 -11.23 -20.42 -18.19
N GLY A 198 -11.74 -21.39 -17.42
CA GLY A 198 -11.05 -22.66 -17.20
C GLY A 198 -11.27 -23.67 -18.32
N ALA A 199 -10.38 -24.66 -18.41
CA ALA A 199 -10.55 -25.79 -19.31
C ALA A 199 -11.83 -26.60 -19.00
N PRO A 200 -12.50 -27.17 -20.01
CA PRO A 200 -13.71 -28.00 -19.82
C PRO A 200 -13.41 -29.26 -19.01
N ARG A 201 -14.26 -29.57 -18.03
CA ARG A 201 -14.15 -30.76 -17.16
C ARG A 201 -15.47 -31.50 -17.03
N LYS A 202 -15.42 -32.79 -16.66
CA LYS A 202 -16.63 -33.63 -16.51
C LYS A 202 -17.49 -33.24 -15.31
N ASN A 203 -16.89 -32.69 -14.25
CA ASN A 203 -17.59 -32.26 -13.04
C ASN A 203 -17.55 -30.74 -12.89
N LYS A 204 -18.63 -30.17 -12.34
CA LYS A 204 -18.71 -28.73 -12.02
C LYS A 204 -17.58 -28.27 -11.07
N LYS A 205 -17.27 -29.07 -10.05
CA LYS A 205 -16.20 -28.74 -9.07
C LYS A 205 -14.83 -28.66 -9.72
N ASP A 206 -14.52 -29.60 -10.61
CA ASP A 206 -13.23 -29.63 -11.33
C ASP A 206 -13.13 -28.47 -12.32
N ALA A 207 -14.24 -28.08 -12.96
CA ALA A 207 -14.29 -26.91 -13.84
C ALA A 207 -14.04 -25.60 -13.07
N GLU A 208 -14.60 -25.45 -11.87
CA GLU A 208 -14.30 -24.30 -10.98
C GLU A 208 -12.81 -24.25 -10.60
N GLN A 209 -12.20 -25.40 -10.27
CA GLN A 209 -10.78 -25.48 -9.96
C GLN A 209 -9.90 -25.09 -11.16
N ALA A 210 -10.27 -25.54 -12.37
CA ALA A 210 -9.56 -25.19 -13.59
C ALA A 210 -9.63 -23.68 -13.89
N ALA A 211 -10.79 -23.04 -13.65
CA ALA A 211 -10.95 -21.60 -13.80
C ALA A 211 -10.11 -20.82 -12.78
N ALA A 212 -10.08 -21.28 -11.53
CA ALA A 212 -9.25 -20.67 -10.48
C ALA A 212 -7.75 -20.79 -10.78
N ALA A 213 -7.32 -21.92 -11.34
CA ALA A 213 -5.93 -22.11 -11.75
C ALA A 213 -5.53 -21.16 -12.89
N ALA A 214 -6.37 -21.00 -13.91
CA ALA A 214 -6.14 -20.05 -15.00
C ALA A 214 -6.02 -18.60 -14.48
N ALA A 215 -6.89 -18.20 -13.55
CA ALA A 215 -6.80 -16.88 -12.92
C ALA A 215 -5.50 -16.69 -12.12
N LEU A 216 -5.03 -17.72 -11.40
CA LEU A 216 -3.77 -17.66 -10.66
C LEU A 216 -2.56 -17.48 -11.57
N GLU A 217 -2.53 -18.17 -12.72
CA GLU A 217 -1.47 -18.01 -13.71
C GLU A 217 -1.42 -16.58 -14.24
N GLU A 218 -2.58 -15.98 -14.58
CA GLU A 218 -2.59 -14.59 -15.03
C GLU A 218 -2.15 -13.62 -13.94
N ILE A 219 -2.62 -13.80 -12.70
CA ILE A 219 -2.20 -12.92 -11.58
C ILE A 219 -0.69 -13.01 -11.36
N ARG A 220 -0.10 -14.21 -11.50
CA ARG A 220 1.36 -14.39 -11.40
C ARG A 220 2.11 -13.73 -12.56
N ASN A 221 1.53 -13.69 -13.75
CA ASN A 221 2.10 -13.00 -14.91
C ASN A 221 1.98 -11.48 -14.81
N LEU A 222 0.88 -10.98 -14.22
CA LEU A 222 0.63 -9.55 -14.02
C LEU A 222 1.38 -8.97 -12.83
N ALA A 223 1.57 -9.76 -11.76
CA ALA A 223 2.39 -9.34 -10.64
C ALA A 223 3.83 -9.17 -11.15
N PRO A 224 4.40 -7.95 -11.20
CA PRO A 224 5.82 -7.79 -11.49
C PRO A 224 6.54 -8.64 -10.45
N ALA A 225 7.40 -9.57 -10.91
CA ALA A 225 8.07 -10.53 -10.06
C ALA A 225 8.64 -9.83 -8.82
N GLY A 226 7.90 -9.90 -7.71
CA GLY A 226 8.35 -9.32 -6.46
C GLY A 226 9.67 -9.97 -6.08
N PRO A 227 10.57 -9.25 -5.39
CA PRO A 227 11.85 -9.81 -5.01
C PRO A 227 11.62 -11.15 -4.28
N PRO A 228 12.37 -12.21 -4.65
CA PRO A 228 12.16 -13.54 -4.10
C PRO A 228 12.33 -13.48 -2.58
N VAL A 229 11.25 -13.80 -1.86
CA VAL A 229 11.27 -13.93 -0.40
C VAL A 229 12.10 -15.18 -0.07
N LYS A 230 13.34 -14.96 0.38
CA LYS A 230 14.28 -16.01 0.81
C LYS A 230 13.98 -16.49 2.22
#